data_AF-A0A9P3BNT6-F1
#
_entry.id   AF-A0A9P3BNT6-F1
#
_cell.length_a   1.000
_cell.length_b   1.000
_cell.length_c   1.000
_cell.angle_alpha   90.00
_cell.angle_beta   90.00
_cell.angle_gamma   90.00
#
_symmetry.space_group_name_H-M   'P 1'
#
loop_
_entity.id
_entity.type
_entity.pdbx_description
1 polymer ?
#
loop_
_entity_poly.entity_id
_entity_poly.type
_entity_poly.pdbx_seq_one_letter_code
_entity_poly.pdbx_strand_id
1 'polypeptide(L)'
;MSTAVWDPDTILQLTDVSGRGMLCVGLARPHSTSGCRGRCRWDVPPARYRAILSILDTMARTPPHYVTNSELRSIARLALCMYHNDQVDEVVANWEDILGCVEGISGMYEEQREEIIQAVKELQKEINECRCLLLVKEDCEDALSVVLRRHLNWNARLKKELVESQATCARLQKDFARFKDKKEENSPLSVENSRLSTLLKRAEEEQERYKNQETDLTAECEKLHKQNAALQADINAGKDKHKDLQDREQSATMELMATTAQLHEAQSLNLGLENYKKTLQSEIDILKQEVESLNDKNTSISSQLASTAASLETVTEELCAAHKENMGFHDELITTSREIMELHSKISQLSTPIWYRVIQWINQKLSGLGHLRNPGKEVSDAEEGVALAPTVSGRDTGVT
;
A
#
# COMPACT_ATOMS: atom_id res chain seq x y z
N MET A 1 83.86 -43.58 -21.15
CA MET A 1 82.58 -43.44 -20.42
C MET A 1 82.88 -42.74 -19.13
N SER A 2 82.19 -41.64 -18.80
CA SER A 2 82.43 -40.93 -17.54
C SER A 2 81.88 -41.75 -16.38
N THR A 3 82.73 -42.04 -15.40
CA THR A 3 82.34 -42.65 -14.13
C THR A 3 81.72 -41.58 -13.24
N ALA A 4 80.39 -41.54 -13.18
CA ALA A 4 79.70 -40.77 -12.15
C ALA A 4 80.04 -41.34 -10.76
N VAL A 5 80.29 -40.44 -9.80
CA VAL A 5 80.62 -40.77 -8.40
C VAL A 5 79.34 -41.04 -7.60
N TRP A 6 78.25 -40.36 -7.95
CA TRP A 6 76.92 -40.48 -7.34
C TRP A 6 75.85 -40.00 -8.33
N ASP A 7 74.58 -40.23 -8.01
CA ASP A 7 73.42 -39.77 -8.78
C ASP A 7 72.72 -38.59 -8.09
N PRO A 8 73.00 -37.33 -8.50
CA PRO A 8 72.39 -36.16 -7.90
C PRO A 8 70.92 -35.96 -8.30
N ASP A 9 70.43 -36.54 -9.40
CA ASP A 9 69.01 -36.43 -9.78
C ASP A 9 68.15 -37.24 -8.81
N THR A 10 68.55 -38.49 -8.54
CA THR A 10 67.89 -39.37 -7.57
C THR A 10 67.99 -38.83 -6.14
N ILE A 11 69.19 -38.36 -5.71
CA ILE A 11 69.41 -37.92 -4.32
C ILE A 11 68.72 -36.59 -4.01
N LEU A 12 68.76 -35.62 -4.94
CA LEU A 12 68.03 -34.34 -4.79
C LEU A 12 66.54 -34.46 -5.16
N GLN A 13 66.11 -35.64 -5.62
CA GLN A 13 64.76 -36.00 -6.03
C GLN A 13 64.19 -35.05 -7.09
N LEU A 14 64.98 -34.68 -8.11
CA LEU A 14 64.59 -33.64 -9.06
C LEU A 14 63.54 -34.15 -10.06
N THR A 15 63.82 -35.27 -10.73
CA THR A 15 62.90 -35.92 -11.67
C THR A 15 61.77 -36.66 -10.94
N ASP A 16 60.56 -36.68 -11.54
CA ASP A 16 59.45 -37.46 -11.00
C ASP A 16 59.65 -38.97 -11.25
N VAL A 17 59.26 -39.80 -10.27
CA VAL A 17 59.40 -41.27 -10.30
C VAL A 17 58.65 -41.89 -11.49
N SER A 18 57.66 -41.20 -12.06
CA SER A 18 56.97 -41.66 -13.27
C SER A 18 57.71 -41.40 -14.59
N GLY A 19 58.90 -40.76 -14.56
CA GLY A 19 59.76 -40.53 -15.72
C GLY A 19 59.20 -39.59 -16.78
N ARG A 20 58.06 -38.94 -16.52
CA ARG A 20 57.34 -38.09 -17.48
C ARG A 20 57.87 -36.67 -17.63
N GLY A 21 58.90 -36.31 -16.86
CA GLY A 21 59.52 -34.99 -16.87
C GLY A 21 59.95 -34.56 -15.47
N MET A 22 60.32 -33.30 -15.34
CA MET A 22 60.72 -32.70 -14.08
C MET A 22 59.62 -31.75 -13.59
N LEU A 23 59.11 -32.01 -12.39
CA LEU A 23 58.09 -31.18 -11.75
C LEU A 23 58.73 -30.08 -10.92
N CYS A 24 57.99 -29.00 -10.70
CA CYS A 24 58.41 -27.90 -9.83
C CYS A 24 58.70 -28.40 -8.42
N VAL A 25 59.94 -28.23 -7.96
CA VAL A 25 60.41 -28.72 -6.64
C VAL A 25 59.80 -27.97 -5.46
N GLY A 26 59.20 -26.80 -5.71
CA GLY A 26 58.52 -25.98 -4.71
C GLY A 26 57.34 -26.70 -4.03
N LEU A 27 57.10 -26.34 -2.78
CA LEU A 27 56.04 -26.90 -1.93
C LEU A 27 54.78 -26.06 -2.06
N ALA A 28 53.68 -26.68 -2.51
CA ALA A 28 52.39 -26.03 -2.58
C ALA A 28 51.94 -25.55 -1.19
N ARG A 29 51.24 -24.40 -1.14
CA ARG A 29 50.62 -23.92 0.11
C ARG A 29 49.68 -25.01 0.68
N PRO A 30 49.58 -25.17 2.01
CA PRO A 30 48.63 -26.12 2.59
C PRO A 30 47.21 -25.72 2.23
N HIS A 31 46.50 -26.59 1.49
CA HIS A 31 45.07 -26.44 1.20
C HIS A 31 44.21 -27.39 2.05
N SER A 32 44.84 -28.20 2.91
CA SER A 32 44.18 -29.17 3.79
C SER A 32 44.60 -28.98 5.25
N THR A 33 43.69 -29.31 6.17
CA THR A 33 43.91 -29.35 7.63
C THR A 33 44.95 -30.38 8.08
N SER A 34 45.37 -31.28 7.19
CA SER A 34 46.41 -32.29 7.46
C SER A 34 47.84 -31.74 7.47
N GLY A 35 48.07 -30.47 7.11
CA GLY A 35 49.38 -29.81 7.20
C GLY A 35 50.46 -30.25 6.19
N CYS A 36 50.28 -31.40 5.53
CA CYS A 36 51.22 -31.91 4.54
C CYS A 36 51.28 -31.01 3.29
N ARG A 37 52.44 -30.40 3.03
CA ARG A 37 52.70 -29.67 1.78
C ARG A 37 53.12 -30.64 0.68
N GLY A 38 52.28 -30.81 -0.34
CA GLY A 38 52.63 -31.58 -1.53
C GLY A 38 53.59 -30.81 -2.45
N ARG A 39 54.43 -31.52 -3.20
CA ARG A 39 55.22 -30.93 -4.29
C ARG A 39 54.30 -30.32 -5.35
N CYS A 40 54.69 -29.17 -5.90
CA CYS A 40 53.98 -28.51 -6.99
C CYS A 40 53.92 -29.40 -8.25
N ARG A 41 52.73 -29.55 -8.84
CA ARG A 41 52.49 -30.32 -10.06
C ARG A 41 52.76 -29.54 -11.36
N TRP A 42 53.54 -28.47 -11.30
CA TRP A 42 53.82 -27.63 -12.46
C TRP A 42 55.02 -28.18 -13.23
N ASP A 43 54.85 -28.52 -14.50
CA ASP A 43 55.95 -29.03 -15.35
C ASP A 43 57.01 -27.95 -15.61
N VAL A 44 58.28 -28.29 -15.41
CA VAL A 44 59.39 -27.38 -15.69
C VAL A 44 59.71 -27.38 -17.20
N PRO A 45 59.77 -26.21 -17.87
CA PRO A 45 59.99 -26.15 -19.31
C PRO A 45 61.23 -26.92 -19.79
N PRO A 46 61.16 -27.67 -20.91
CA PRO A 46 62.26 -28.53 -21.40
C PRO A 46 63.60 -27.81 -21.67
N ALA A 47 63.60 -26.48 -21.81
CA ALA A 47 64.83 -25.69 -21.89
C ALA A 47 65.50 -25.53 -20.52
N ARG A 48 64.73 -25.29 -19.45
CA ARG A 48 65.23 -25.23 -18.07
C ARG A 48 65.67 -26.61 -17.58
N TYR A 49 64.89 -27.65 -17.88
CA TYR A 49 65.26 -29.03 -17.53
C TYR A 49 66.61 -29.44 -18.14
N ARG A 50 66.85 -29.13 -19.43
CA ARG A 50 68.16 -29.37 -20.06
C ARG A 50 69.30 -28.58 -19.40
N ALA A 51 69.05 -27.36 -18.94
CA ALA A 51 70.05 -26.59 -18.20
C ALA A 51 70.36 -27.21 -16.83
N ILE A 52 69.34 -27.74 -16.12
CA ILE A 52 69.51 -28.47 -14.86
C ILE A 52 70.34 -29.74 -15.07
N LEU A 53 69.99 -30.56 -16.07
CA LEU A 53 70.74 -31.77 -16.42
C LEU A 53 72.23 -31.46 -16.66
N SER A 54 72.56 -30.33 -17.30
CA SER A 54 73.96 -29.93 -17.51
C SER A 54 74.72 -29.59 -16.20
N ILE A 55 74.02 -29.10 -15.18
CA ILE A 55 74.62 -28.85 -13.85
C ILE A 55 74.76 -30.19 -13.10
N LEU A 56 73.73 -31.04 -13.15
CA LEU A 56 73.76 -32.37 -12.55
C LEU A 56 74.87 -33.26 -13.13
N ASP A 57 75.10 -33.21 -14.45
CA ASP A 57 76.18 -33.95 -15.12
C ASP A 57 77.58 -33.47 -14.71
N THR A 58 77.68 -32.25 -14.17
CA THR A 58 78.89 -31.69 -13.56
C THR A 58 78.99 -32.16 -12.10
N MET A 59 77.92 -32.00 -11.32
CA MET A 59 77.85 -32.43 -9.91
C MET A 59 78.08 -33.94 -9.74
N ALA A 60 77.61 -34.79 -10.66
CA ALA A 60 77.81 -36.23 -10.63
C ALA A 60 79.28 -36.66 -10.73
N ARG A 61 80.19 -35.75 -11.15
CA ARG A 61 81.64 -36.00 -11.26
C ARG A 61 82.42 -35.53 -10.03
N THR A 62 81.81 -34.73 -9.17
CA THR A 62 82.36 -34.23 -7.91
C THR A 62 81.70 -34.95 -6.73
N PRO A 63 82.44 -35.39 -5.69
CA PRO A 63 81.81 -35.92 -4.48
C PRO A 63 80.76 -34.96 -3.86
N PRO A 64 79.71 -35.47 -3.19
CA PRO A 64 78.63 -34.65 -2.62
C PRO A 64 79.09 -33.44 -1.78
N HIS A 65 80.16 -33.59 -1.00
CA HIS A 65 80.71 -32.54 -0.13
C HIS A 65 81.46 -31.41 -0.86
N TYR A 66 81.74 -31.55 -2.17
CA TYR A 66 82.32 -30.47 -2.99
C TYR A 66 81.28 -29.66 -3.77
N VAL A 67 79.98 -30.01 -3.69
CA VAL A 67 78.91 -29.26 -4.34
C VAL A 67 78.76 -27.89 -3.72
N THR A 68 78.79 -26.83 -4.52
CA THR A 68 78.67 -25.47 -4.01
C THR A 68 77.20 -25.04 -3.84
N ASN A 69 76.92 -24.21 -2.82
CA ASN A 69 75.64 -23.52 -2.67
C ASN A 69 75.22 -22.74 -3.95
N SER A 70 76.20 -22.30 -4.75
CA SER A 70 75.94 -21.60 -6.02
C SER A 70 75.33 -22.49 -7.11
N GLU A 71 75.71 -23.76 -7.16
CA GLU A 71 75.15 -24.77 -8.07
C GLU A 71 73.76 -25.17 -7.61
N LEU A 72 73.57 -25.43 -6.31
CA LEU A 72 72.25 -25.72 -5.72
C LEU A 72 71.26 -24.58 -5.96
N ARG A 73 71.63 -23.32 -5.69
CA ARG A 73 70.79 -22.14 -6.00
C ARG A 73 70.49 -21.98 -7.48
N SER A 74 71.43 -22.37 -8.36
CA SER A 74 71.22 -22.32 -9.81
C SER A 74 70.20 -23.37 -10.26
N ILE A 75 70.28 -24.60 -9.73
CA ILE A 75 69.29 -25.65 -9.98
C ILE A 75 67.92 -25.24 -9.42
N ALA A 76 67.84 -24.76 -8.17
CA ALA A 76 66.58 -24.37 -7.54
C ALA A 76 65.83 -23.29 -8.35
N ARG A 77 66.53 -22.23 -8.81
CA ARG A 77 65.95 -21.18 -9.67
C ARG A 77 65.43 -21.69 -11.02
N LEU A 78 66.06 -22.72 -11.58
CA LEU A 78 65.60 -23.34 -12.82
C LEU A 78 64.43 -24.31 -12.57
N ALA A 79 64.43 -24.98 -11.42
CA ALA A 79 63.46 -26.01 -11.02
C ALA A 79 62.18 -25.46 -10.39
N LEU A 80 62.15 -24.20 -9.99
CA LEU A 80 60.96 -23.54 -9.46
C LEU A 80 60.12 -22.89 -10.56
N CYS A 81 58.79 -23.03 -10.45
CA CYS A 81 57.85 -22.30 -11.30
C CYS A 81 57.69 -20.86 -10.79
N MET A 82 57.11 -19.98 -11.63
CA MET A 82 56.97 -18.55 -11.31
C MET A 82 56.24 -18.23 -10.01
N TYR A 83 55.43 -19.15 -9.50
CA TYR A 83 54.66 -19.01 -8.26
C TYR A 83 55.40 -19.47 -6.99
N HIS A 84 56.58 -20.07 -7.13
CA HIS A 84 57.41 -20.57 -6.02
C HIS A 84 58.86 -20.04 -6.08
N ASN A 85 59.11 -18.97 -6.85
CA ASN A 85 60.44 -18.35 -6.99
C ASN A 85 61.01 -17.83 -5.65
N ASP A 86 60.16 -17.60 -4.65
CA ASP A 86 60.51 -17.22 -3.28
C ASP A 86 61.03 -18.40 -2.44
N GLN A 87 60.80 -19.65 -2.85
CA GLN A 87 61.24 -20.86 -2.13
C GLN A 87 62.67 -21.31 -2.47
N VAL A 88 63.46 -20.51 -3.21
CA VAL A 88 64.83 -20.88 -3.62
C VAL A 88 65.70 -21.26 -2.42
N ASP A 89 65.69 -20.46 -1.36
CA ASP A 89 66.54 -20.72 -0.18
C ASP A 89 65.99 -21.85 0.70
N GLU A 90 64.66 -22.06 0.75
CA GLU A 90 64.01 -23.18 1.44
C GLU A 90 64.39 -24.53 0.79
N VAL A 91 64.35 -24.59 -0.55
CA VAL A 91 64.74 -25.78 -1.32
C VAL A 91 66.23 -26.08 -1.18
N VAL A 92 67.08 -25.05 -1.22
CA VAL A 92 68.54 -25.22 -1.10
C VAL A 92 68.92 -25.70 0.29
N ALA A 93 68.35 -25.13 1.37
CA ALA A 93 68.61 -25.59 2.72
C ALA A 93 68.21 -27.07 2.93
N ASN A 94 67.08 -27.51 2.35
CA ASN A 94 66.67 -28.91 2.37
C ASN A 94 67.64 -29.82 1.59
N TRP A 95 68.22 -29.35 0.48
CA TRP A 95 69.25 -30.11 -0.23
C TRP A 95 70.58 -30.17 0.52
N GLU A 96 70.99 -29.09 1.19
CA GLU A 96 72.19 -29.08 2.03
C GLU A 96 72.07 -30.09 3.19
N ASP A 97 70.90 -30.21 3.83
CA ASP A 97 70.61 -31.22 4.86
C ASP A 97 70.69 -32.66 4.33
N ILE A 98 70.11 -32.92 3.15
CA ILE A 98 70.20 -34.23 2.47
C ILE A 98 71.66 -34.59 2.15
N LEU A 99 72.44 -33.64 1.64
CA LEU A 99 73.85 -33.90 1.29
C LEU A 99 74.72 -34.13 2.55
N GLY A 100 74.46 -33.42 3.65
CA GLY A 100 75.11 -33.68 4.94
C GLY A 100 74.78 -35.06 5.51
N CYS A 101 73.55 -35.55 5.32
CA CYS A 101 73.19 -36.93 5.68
C CYS A 101 73.94 -37.98 4.83
N VAL A 102 74.12 -37.73 3.53
CA VAL A 102 74.89 -38.60 2.63
C VAL A 102 76.38 -38.59 2.97
N GLU A 103 76.93 -37.43 3.35
CA GLU A 103 78.31 -37.29 3.81
C GLU A 103 78.60 -38.14 5.05
N GLY A 104 77.71 -38.11 6.05
CA GLY A 104 77.84 -38.96 7.25
C GLY A 104 77.86 -40.46 6.95
N ILE A 105 77.05 -40.92 5.98
CA ILE A 105 77.06 -42.32 5.54
C ILE A 105 78.35 -42.65 4.77
N SER A 106 78.78 -41.78 3.86
CA SER A 106 79.99 -41.98 3.06
C SER A 106 81.24 -42.04 3.94
N GLY A 107 81.35 -41.15 4.94
CA GLY A 107 82.45 -41.14 5.90
C GLY A 107 82.56 -42.45 6.68
N MET A 108 81.44 -42.99 7.19
CA MET A 108 81.43 -44.28 7.89
C MET A 108 81.86 -45.45 6.99
N TYR A 109 81.50 -45.44 5.70
CA TYR A 109 81.93 -46.47 4.75
C TYR A 109 83.42 -46.34 4.39
N GLU A 110 83.95 -45.12 4.27
CA GLU A 110 85.38 -44.89 4.06
C GLU A 110 86.21 -45.28 5.30
N GLU A 111 85.76 -44.95 6.51
CA GLU A 111 86.39 -45.39 7.77
C GLU A 111 86.44 -46.93 7.87
N GLN A 112 85.31 -47.62 7.68
CA GLN A 112 85.27 -49.09 7.73
C GLN A 112 86.11 -49.74 6.62
N ARG A 113 86.11 -49.17 5.41
CA ARG A 113 86.90 -49.68 4.30
C ARG A 113 88.41 -49.54 4.58
N GLU A 114 88.80 -48.44 5.20
CA GLU A 114 90.19 -48.14 5.52
C GLU A 114 90.68 -49.00 6.70
N GLU A 115 89.82 -49.27 7.70
CA GLU A 115 90.02 -50.28 8.74
C GLU A 115 90.22 -51.69 8.14
N ILE A 116 89.36 -52.11 7.21
CA ILE A 116 89.48 -53.41 6.52
C ILE A 116 90.79 -53.49 5.71
N ILE A 117 91.14 -52.43 4.98
CA ILE A 117 92.40 -52.35 4.23
C ILE A 117 93.60 -52.45 5.18
N GLN A 118 93.55 -51.81 6.34
CA GLN A 118 94.60 -51.88 7.35
C GLN A 118 94.71 -53.28 7.96
N ALA A 119 93.59 -53.90 8.34
CA ALA A 119 93.56 -55.28 8.84
C ALA A 119 94.11 -56.28 7.81
N VAL A 120 93.78 -56.12 6.52
CA VAL A 120 94.33 -56.98 5.44
C VAL A 120 95.84 -56.78 5.26
N LYS A 121 96.35 -55.54 5.39
CA LYS A 121 97.81 -55.28 5.35
C LYS A 121 98.54 -55.92 6.53
N GLU A 122 97.96 -55.85 7.72
CA GLU A 122 98.53 -56.50 8.92
C GLU A 122 98.54 -58.02 8.79
N LEU A 123 97.45 -58.62 8.32
CA LEU A 123 97.34 -60.06 8.08
C LEU A 123 98.31 -60.53 6.97
N GLN A 124 98.51 -59.72 5.93
CA GLN A 124 99.52 -59.96 4.89
C GLN A 124 100.96 -59.85 5.42
N LYS A 125 101.22 -58.95 6.38
CA LYS A 125 102.50 -58.84 7.08
C LYS A 125 102.75 -60.08 7.94
N GLU A 126 101.77 -60.51 8.75
CA GLU A 126 101.88 -61.75 9.54
C GLU A 126 102.16 -62.95 8.64
N ILE A 127 101.43 -63.13 7.52
CA ILE A 127 101.69 -64.21 6.55
C ILE A 127 103.13 -64.18 6.01
N ASN A 128 103.70 -62.98 5.78
CA ASN A 128 105.08 -62.85 5.33
C ASN A 128 106.09 -63.16 6.44
N GLU A 129 105.84 -62.75 7.69
CA GLU A 129 106.64 -63.15 8.86
C GLU A 129 106.61 -64.68 9.05
N CYS A 130 105.45 -65.32 8.89
CA CYS A 130 105.28 -66.77 8.89
C CYS A 130 106.09 -67.46 7.78
N ARG A 131 106.09 -66.90 6.56
CA ARG A 131 106.89 -67.41 5.43
C ARG A 131 108.39 -67.27 5.68
N CYS A 132 108.84 -66.19 6.32
CA CYS A 132 110.24 -66.04 6.71
C CYS A 132 110.65 -67.09 7.77
N LEU A 133 109.82 -67.33 8.79
CA LEU A 133 110.06 -68.36 9.80
C LEU A 133 110.10 -69.78 9.21
N LEU A 134 109.29 -70.07 8.19
CA LEU A 134 109.30 -71.35 7.46
C LEU A 134 110.53 -71.55 6.55
N LEU A 135 111.28 -70.49 6.25
CA LEU A 135 112.50 -70.55 5.42
C LEU A 135 113.78 -70.69 6.24
N VAL A 136 113.74 -70.40 7.54
CA VAL A 136 114.85 -70.67 8.46
C VAL A 136 114.83 -72.17 8.80
N LYS A 137 115.84 -72.90 8.32
CA LYS A 137 116.10 -74.25 8.80
C LYS A 137 116.81 -74.18 10.15
N GLU A 138 116.29 -75.00 11.07
CA GLU A 138 116.77 -75.21 12.45
C GLU A 138 116.28 -74.17 13.48
N ASP A 139 115.76 -74.70 14.61
CA ASP A 139 115.35 -74.04 15.86
C ASP A 139 114.28 -72.92 15.85
N CYS A 140 113.24 -73.04 15.00
CA CYS A 140 112.09 -72.10 14.97
C CYS A 140 110.74 -72.67 15.46
N GLU A 141 110.70 -73.83 16.13
CA GLU A 141 109.43 -74.48 16.56
C GLU A 141 108.55 -73.59 17.47
N ASP A 142 109.15 -72.90 18.45
CA ASP A 142 108.39 -72.04 19.38
C ASP A 142 107.72 -70.85 18.66
N ALA A 143 108.42 -70.22 17.71
CA ALA A 143 107.88 -69.13 16.92
C ALA A 143 106.71 -69.60 16.03
N LEU A 144 106.86 -70.76 15.39
CA LEU A 144 105.79 -71.39 14.61
C LEU A 144 104.59 -71.78 15.49
N SER A 145 104.84 -72.28 16.70
CA SER A 145 103.82 -72.65 17.70
C SER A 145 103.00 -71.44 18.16
N VAL A 146 103.65 -70.29 18.39
CA VAL A 146 102.96 -69.02 18.74
C VAL A 146 102.08 -68.55 17.58
N VAL A 147 102.60 -68.55 16.35
CA VAL A 147 101.86 -68.21 15.13
C VAL A 147 100.64 -69.12 14.93
N LEU A 148 100.84 -70.44 14.99
CA LEU A 148 99.78 -71.43 14.82
C LEU A 148 98.69 -71.25 15.88
N ARG A 149 99.08 -70.98 17.13
CA ARG A 149 98.14 -70.69 18.24
C ARG A 149 97.35 -69.41 18.01
N ARG A 150 97.96 -68.34 17.46
CA ARG A 150 97.23 -67.13 17.07
C ARG A 150 96.22 -67.42 15.97
N HIS A 151 96.59 -68.13 14.91
CA HIS A 151 95.67 -68.49 13.84
C HIS A 151 94.54 -69.43 14.30
N LEU A 152 94.82 -70.39 15.20
CA LEU A 152 93.79 -71.25 15.79
C LEU A 152 92.80 -70.44 16.66
N ASN A 153 93.30 -69.49 17.45
CA ASN A 153 92.46 -68.59 18.25
C ASN A 153 91.63 -67.64 17.35
N TRP A 154 92.21 -67.13 16.26
CA TRP A 154 91.51 -66.31 15.27
C TRP A 154 90.40 -67.10 14.56
N ASN A 155 90.70 -68.34 14.13
CA ASN A 155 89.73 -69.25 13.53
C ASN A 155 88.58 -69.59 14.51
N ALA A 156 88.89 -69.75 15.81
CA ALA A 156 87.89 -69.93 16.85
C ALA A 156 86.99 -68.69 17.04
N ARG A 157 87.54 -67.47 16.96
CA ARG A 157 86.76 -66.21 16.98
C ARG A 157 85.85 -66.11 15.76
N LEU A 158 86.38 -66.28 14.55
CA LEU A 158 85.59 -66.25 13.31
C LEU A 158 84.46 -67.30 13.30
N LYS A 159 84.69 -68.50 13.86
CA LYS A 159 83.64 -69.51 14.04
C LYS A 159 82.54 -69.07 15.01
N LYS A 160 82.91 -68.40 16.11
CA LYS A 160 81.94 -67.84 17.06
C LYS A 160 81.11 -66.73 16.41
N GLU A 161 81.76 -65.80 15.72
CA GLU A 161 81.12 -64.71 14.98
C GLU A 161 80.20 -65.23 13.86
N LEU A 162 80.61 -66.29 13.14
CA LEU A 162 79.77 -66.95 12.14
C LEU A 162 78.50 -67.55 12.76
N VAL A 163 78.61 -68.21 13.91
CA VAL A 163 77.44 -68.76 14.64
C VAL A 163 76.54 -67.65 15.18
N GLU A 164 77.11 -66.55 15.69
CA GLU A 164 76.36 -65.38 16.16
C GLU A 164 75.64 -64.65 15.00
N SER A 165 76.29 -64.56 13.83
CA SER A 165 75.70 -64.06 12.59
C SER A 165 74.57 -64.96 12.10
N GLN A 166 74.77 -66.28 12.05
CA GLN A 166 73.73 -67.25 11.69
C GLN A 166 72.52 -67.20 12.64
N ALA A 167 72.75 -67.10 13.95
CA ALA A 167 71.69 -66.91 14.93
C ALA A 167 70.94 -65.58 14.73
N THR A 168 71.64 -64.53 14.30
CA THR A 168 71.03 -63.23 13.97
C THR A 168 70.19 -63.32 12.69
N CYS A 169 70.68 -63.96 11.63
CA CYS A 169 69.90 -64.23 10.42
C CYS A 169 68.64 -65.05 10.72
N ALA A 170 68.72 -66.08 11.58
CA ALA A 170 67.55 -66.87 11.99
C ALA A 170 66.51 -66.04 12.78
N ARG A 171 66.97 -65.11 13.65
CA ARG A 171 66.07 -64.15 14.31
C ARG A 171 65.39 -63.22 13.31
N LEU A 172 66.15 -62.62 12.40
CA LEU A 172 65.63 -61.71 11.37
C LEU A 172 64.64 -62.41 10.42
N GLN A 173 64.89 -63.67 10.04
CA GLN A 173 63.93 -64.47 9.26
C GLN A 173 62.61 -64.71 10.02
N LYS A 174 62.68 -65.00 11.33
CA LYS A 174 61.50 -65.18 12.18
C LYS A 174 60.70 -63.89 12.35
N ASP A 175 61.38 -62.76 12.51
CA ASP A 175 60.70 -61.47 12.63
C ASP A 175 60.17 -60.98 11.28
N PHE A 176 60.83 -61.29 10.16
CA PHE A 176 60.29 -61.06 8.81
C PHE A 176 59.01 -61.87 8.55
N ALA A 177 58.96 -63.15 8.97
CA ALA A 177 57.74 -63.95 8.90
C ALA A 177 56.60 -63.31 9.72
N ARG A 178 56.86 -62.93 10.97
CA ARG A 178 55.89 -62.20 11.81
C ARG A 178 55.42 -60.87 11.20
N PHE A 179 56.31 -60.15 10.51
CA PHE A 179 55.94 -58.92 9.79
C PHE A 179 55.05 -59.20 8.59
N LYS A 180 55.28 -60.31 7.87
CA LYS A 180 54.42 -60.76 6.77
C LYS A 180 53.03 -61.14 7.28
N ASP A 181 52.94 -61.93 8.34
CA ASP A 181 51.67 -62.34 8.94
C ASP A 181 50.85 -61.10 9.39
N LYS A 182 51.47 -60.16 10.12
CA LYS A 182 50.84 -58.89 10.52
C LYS A 182 50.44 -58.01 9.34
N LYS A 183 51.17 -58.05 8.22
CA LYS A 183 50.82 -57.31 7.00
C LYS A 183 49.60 -57.91 6.32
N GLU A 184 49.47 -59.24 6.34
CA GLU A 184 48.30 -59.96 5.85
C GLU A 184 47.08 -59.68 6.75
N GLU A 185 47.22 -59.69 8.08
CA GLU A 185 46.18 -59.27 9.05
C GLU A 185 45.75 -57.79 8.90
N ASN A 186 46.67 -56.89 8.55
CA ASN A 186 46.35 -55.48 8.28
C ASN A 186 45.63 -55.26 6.94
N SER A 187 45.66 -56.23 6.01
CA SER A 187 44.99 -56.08 4.71
C SER A 187 43.45 -55.96 4.79
N PRO A 188 42.70 -56.80 5.55
CA PRO A 188 41.27 -56.58 5.74
C PRO A 188 40.97 -55.28 6.50
N LEU A 189 41.80 -54.87 7.45
CA LEU A 189 41.65 -53.59 8.15
C LEU A 189 41.82 -52.39 7.20
N SER A 190 42.75 -52.46 6.23
CA SER A 190 42.93 -51.43 5.21
C SER A 190 41.73 -51.34 4.26
N VAL A 191 41.18 -52.48 3.84
CA VAL A 191 39.96 -52.54 3.02
C VAL A 191 38.76 -51.99 3.79
N GLU A 192 38.60 -52.37 5.06
CA GLU A 192 37.51 -51.91 5.91
C GLU A 192 37.60 -50.41 6.23
N ASN A 193 38.80 -49.89 6.50
CA ASN A 193 39.01 -48.45 6.68
C ASN A 193 38.68 -47.66 5.40
N SER A 194 39.03 -48.22 4.23
CA SER A 194 38.62 -47.65 2.94
C SER A 194 37.09 -47.66 2.79
N ARG A 195 36.42 -48.76 3.14
CA ARG A 195 34.95 -48.88 3.12
C ARG A 195 34.29 -47.84 4.04
N LEU A 196 34.75 -47.73 5.29
CA LEU A 196 34.27 -46.78 6.28
C LEU A 196 34.49 -45.33 5.83
N SER A 197 35.64 -45.00 5.23
CA SER A 197 35.91 -43.68 4.67
C SER A 197 34.92 -43.31 3.55
N THR A 198 34.56 -44.26 2.65
CA THR A 198 33.52 -44.00 1.62
C THR A 198 32.09 -43.90 2.19
N LEU A 199 31.83 -44.48 3.37
CA LEU A 199 30.54 -44.35 4.04
C LEU A 199 30.44 -43.02 4.78
N LEU A 200 31.50 -42.62 5.48
CA LEU A 200 31.61 -41.31 6.13
C LEU A 200 31.41 -40.18 5.10
N LYS A 201 32.13 -40.22 3.97
CA LYS A 201 31.97 -39.22 2.90
C LYS A 201 30.52 -39.12 2.38
N ARG A 202 29.84 -40.26 2.21
CA ARG A 202 28.43 -40.28 1.78
C ARG A 202 27.48 -39.70 2.83
N ALA A 203 27.75 -39.96 4.12
CA ALA A 203 26.97 -39.38 5.22
C ALA A 203 27.20 -37.87 5.33
N GLU A 204 28.43 -37.38 5.13
CA GLU A 204 28.76 -35.95 5.06
C GLU A 204 28.06 -35.26 3.88
N GLU A 205 28.14 -35.85 2.68
CA GLU A 205 27.43 -35.38 1.48
C GLU A 205 25.91 -35.34 1.68
N GLU A 206 25.35 -36.31 2.40
CA GLU A 206 23.92 -36.37 2.71
C GLU A 206 23.50 -35.37 3.78
N GLN A 207 24.31 -35.19 4.84
CA GLN A 207 24.09 -34.16 5.85
C GLN A 207 24.08 -32.77 5.20
N GLU A 208 24.99 -32.50 4.27
CA GLU A 208 25.06 -31.22 3.57
C GLU A 208 23.84 -31.01 2.65
N ARG A 209 23.32 -32.07 2.01
CA ARG A 209 22.03 -31.97 1.28
C ARG A 209 20.88 -31.58 2.21
N TYR A 210 20.76 -32.21 3.39
CA TYR A 210 19.70 -31.87 4.34
C TYR A 210 19.81 -30.45 4.89
N LYS A 211 21.03 -29.94 5.19
CA LYS A 211 21.23 -28.54 5.58
C LYS A 211 20.76 -27.57 4.50
N ASN A 212 21.15 -27.80 3.24
CA ASN A 212 20.74 -26.94 2.13
C ASN A 212 19.21 -26.95 1.95
N GLN A 213 18.58 -28.13 2.06
CA GLN A 213 17.13 -28.27 2.03
C GLN A 213 16.44 -27.56 3.21
N GLU A 214 17.02 -27.60 4.42
CA GLU A 214 16.53 -26.88 5.59
C GLU A 214 16.63 -25.36 5.40
N THR A 215 17.73 -24.85 4.81
CA THR A 215 17.85 -23.43 4.48
C THR A 215 16.89 -22.96 3.39
N ASP A 216 16.65 -23.79 2.36
CA ASP A 216 15.69 -23.49 1.29
C ASP A 216 14.25 -23.44 1.84
N LEU A 217 13.86 -24.42 2.64
CA LEU A 217 12.55 -24.46 3.32
C LEU A 217 12.38 -23.29 4.31
N THR A 218 13.44 -22.90 5.02
CA THR A 218 13.42 -21.74 5.91
C THR A 218 13.19 -20.44 5.13
N ALA A 219 13.88 -20.26 4.00
CA ALA A 219 13.68 -19.11 3.11
C ALA A 219 12.28 -19.07 2.48
N GLU A 220 11.71 -20.23 2.13
CA GLU A 220 10.32 -20.32 1.65
C GLU A 220 9.31 -19.99 2.76
N CYS A 221 9.49 -20.50 3.98
CA CYS A 221 8.69 -20.13 5.14
C CYS A 221 8.74 -18.63 5.43
N GLU A 222 9.92 -18.00 5.40
CA GLU A 222 10.05 -16.54 5.54
C GLU A 222 9.29 -15.77 4.46
N LYS A 223 9.38 -16.24 3.20
CA LYS A 223 8.67 -15.63 2.06
C LYS A 223 7.15 -15.73 2.24
N LEU A 224 6.64 -16.89 2.63
CA LEU A 224 5.22 -17.11 2.93
C LEU A 224 4.76 -16.28 4.14
N HIS A 225 5.57 -16.13 5.19
CA HIS A 225 5.28 -15.23 6.30
C HIS A 225 5.19 -13.76 5.86
N LYS A 226 6.11 -13.29 5.01
CA LYS A 226 6.07 -11.92 4.45
C LYS A 226 4.83 -11.70 3.57
N GLN A 227 4.44 -12.70 2.76
CA GLN A 227 3.22 -12.65 1.96
C GLN A 227 1.95 -12.64 2.82
N ASN A 228 1.87 -13.49 3.86
CA ASN A 228 0.74 -13.49 4.81
C ASN A 228 0.63 -12.17 5.57
N ALA A 229 1.75 -11.56 5.98
CA ALA A 229 1.74 -10.25 6.62
C ALA A 229 1.21 -9.13 5.70
N ALA A 230 1.59 -9.16 4.42
CA ALA A 230 1.08 -8.22 3.42
C ALA A 230 -0.43 -8.42 3.17
N LEU A 231 -0.88 -9.65 2.95
CA LEU A 231 -2.31 -9.97 2.79
C LEU A 231 -3.13 -9.58 4.03
N GLN A 232 -2.58 -9.75 5.23
CA GLN A 232 -3.24 -9.34 6.48
C GLN A 232 -3.37 -7.82 6.58
N ALA A 233 -2.38 -7.05 6.09
CA ALA A 233 -2.47 -5.59 6.00
C ALA A 233 -3.52 -5.15 4.98
N ASP A 234 -3.57 -5.78 3.80
CA ASP A 234 -4.59 -5.52 2.77
C ASP A 234 -6.01 -5.82 3.26
N ILE A 235 -6.20 -6.93 3.99
CA ILE A 235 -7.48 -7.28 4.63
C ILE A 235 -7.90 -6.21 5.66
N ASN A 236 -6.96 -5.70 6.46
CA ASN A 236 -7.26 -4.65 7.44
C ASN A 236 -7.62 -3.33 6.75
N ALA A 237 -6.84 -2.89 5.76
CA ALA A 237 -7.16 -1.71 4.96
C ALA A 237 -8.49 -1.85 4.19
N GLY A 238 -8.85 -3.07 3.79
CA GLY A 238 -10.16 -3.40 3.21
C GLY A 238 -11.30 -3.27 4.20
N LYS A 239 -11.12 -3.72 5.46
CA LYS A 239 -12.10 -3.54 6.55
C LYS A 239 -12.30 -2.08 6.90
N ASP A 240 -11.23 -1.29 7.00
CA ASP A 240 -11.31 0.14 7.30
C ASP A 240 -12.09 0.88 6.19
N LYS A 241 -11.77 0.63 4.91
CA LYS A 241 -12.53 1.15 3.77
C LYS A 241 -14.01 0.71 3.77
N HIS A 242 -14.30 -0.52 4.15
CA HIS A 242 -15.68 -1.01 4.23
C HIS A 242 -16.46 -0.26 5.32
N LYS A 243 -15.83 -0.01 6.48
CA LYS A 243 -16.40 0.80 7.55
C LYS A 243 -16.64 2.25 7.11
N ASP A 244 -15.66 2.90 6.48
CA ASP A 244 -15.81 4.27 5.93
C ASP A 244 -16.96 4.37 4.90
N LEU A 245 -17.20 3.31 4.13
CA LEU A 245 -18.31 3.23 3.19
C LEU A 245 -19.65 3.01 3.91
N GLN A 246 -19.68 2.16 4.94
CA GLN A 246 -20.87 1.92 5.77
C GLN A 246 -21.29 3.19 6.54
N ASP A 247 -20.33 3.92 7.11
CA ASP A 247 -20.58 5.18 7.82
C ASP A 247 -21.12 6.25 6.83
N ARG A 248 -20.59 6.30 5.59
CA ARG A 248 -21.14 7.14 4.51
C ARG A 248 -22.55 6.73 4.09
N GLU A 249 -22.83 5.43 3.94
CA GLU A 249 -24.14 4.90 3.58
C GLU A 249 -25.19 5.28 4.64
N GLN A 250 -24.85 5.17 5.92
CA GLN A 250 -25.72 5.60 7.02
C GLN A 250 -25.98 7.11 6.99
N SER A 251 -24.94 7.94 6.79
CA SER A 251 -25.10 9.40 6.65
C SER A 251 -26.00 9.77 5.47
N ALA A 252 -25.76 9.19 4.29
CA ALA A 252 -26.57 9.43 3.10
C ALA A 252 -28.03 8.96 3.28
N THR A 253 -28.24 7.85 4.00
CA THR A 253 -29.58 7.36 4.34
C THR A 253 -30.31 8.34 5.27
N MET A 254 -29.63 8.89 6.28
CA MET A 254 -30.20 9.92 7.16
C MET A 254 -30.54 11.21 6.40
N GLU A 255 -29.68 11.67 5.50
CA GLU A 255 -29.93 12.82 4.63
C GLU A 255 -31.13 12.59 3.69
N LEU A 256 -31.25 11.38 3.12
CA LEU A 256 -32.38 10.99 2.28
C LEU A 256 -33.69 10.95 3.08
N MET A 257 -33.68 10.45 4.32
CA MET A 257 -34.84 10.51 5.21
C MET A 257 -35.23 11.95 5.55
N ALA A 258 -34.27 12.82 5.87
CA ALA A 258 -34.52 14.22 6.20
C ALA A 258 -35.11 15.02 5.01
N THR A 259 -34.53 14.85 3.82
CA THR A 259 -35.04 15.48 2.58
C THR A 259 -36.40 14.91 2.15
N THR A 260 -36.65 13.63 2.37
CA THR A 260 -37.99 13.03 2.15
C THR A 260 -39.04 13.61 3.10
N ALA A 261 -38.69 13.84 4.37
CA ALA A 261 -39.57 14.48 5.33
C ALA A 261 -39.88 15.95 4.94
N GLN A 262 -38.87 16.72 4.54
CA GLN A 262 -39.05 18.08 4.02
C GLN A 262 -39.93 18.12 2.77
N LEU A 263 -39.78 17.16 1.85
CA LEU A 263 -40.62 17.06 0.66
C LEU A 263 -42.08 16.78 1.02
N HIS A 264 -42.34 15.90 2.00
CA HIS A 264 -43.68 15.62 2.48
C HIS A 264 -44.33 16.84 3.18
N GLU A 265 -43.55 17.59 3.96
CA GLU A 265 -44.00 18.87 4.55
C GLU A 265 -44.37 19.89 3.47
N ALA A 266 -43.50 20.07 2.46
CA ALA A 266 -43.77 20.95 1.32
C ALA A 266 -45.02 20.52 0.51
N GLN A 267 -45.24 19.22 0.33
CA GLN A 267 -46.46 18.69 -0.30
C GLN A 267 -47.72 19.00 0.52
N SER A 268 -47.66 18.86 1.86
CA SER A 268 -48.75 19.20 2.77
C SER A 268 -49.09 20.69 2.71
N LEU A 269 -48.07 21.57 2.75
CA LEU A 269 -48.23 23.01 2.60
C LEU A 269 -48.86 23.38 1.24
N ASN A 270 -48.41 22.76 0.16
CA ASN A 270 -48.94 23.01 -1.18
C ASN A 270 -50.41 22.57 -1.31
N LEU A 271 -50.80 21.45 -0.69
CA LEU A 271 -52.20 21.03 -0.60
C LEU A 271 -53.05 22.05 0.18
N GLY A 272 -52.51 22.58 1.28
CA GLY A 272 -53.14 23.67 2.05
C GLY A 272 -53.35 24.93 1.20
N LEU A 273 -52.33 25.38 0.46
CA LEU A 273 -52.42 26.53 -0.43
C LEU A 273 -53.42 26.32 -1.57
N GLU A 274 -53.49 25.14 -2.17
CA GLU A 274 -54.46 24.82 -3.23
C GLU A 274 -55.91 24.82 -2.68
N ASN A 275 -56.10 24.45 -1.41
CA ASN A 275 -57.40 24.57 -0.74
C ASN A 275 -57.75 26.04 -0.44
N TYR A 276 -56.83 26.85 0.10
CA TYR A 276 -57.05 28.30 0.29
C TYR A 276 -57.39 29.00 -1.03
N LYS A 277 -56.70 28.67 -2.12
CA LYS A 277 -56.97 29.17 -3.47
C LYS A 277 -58.39 28.83 -3.94
N LYS A 278 -58.90 27.61 -3.67
CA LYS A 278 -60.29 27.25 -3.96
C LYS A 278 -61.29 28.04 -3.13
N THR A 279 -61.02 28.26 -1.84
CA THR A 279 -61.85 29.10 -0.96
C THR A 279 -61.92 30.54 -1.47
N LEU A 280 -60.78 31.15 -1.75
CA LEU A 280 -60.70 32.51 -2.31
C LEU A 280 -61.39 32.61 -3.68
N GLN A 281 -61.28 31.58 -4.53
CA GLN A 281 -62.01 31.54 -5.80
C GLN A 281 -63.53 31.52 -5.58
N SER A 282 -64.03 30.72 -4.63
CA SER A 282 -65.47 30.71 -4.30
C SER A 282 -65.95 32.04 -3.70
N GLU A 283 -65.13 32.71 -2.89
CA GLU A 283 -65.43 34.05 -2.34
C GLU A 283 -65.48 35.11 -3.44
N ILE A 284 -64.53 35.09 -4.39
CA ILE A 284 -64.53 35.94 -5.58
C ILE A 284 -65.81 35.73 -6.41
N ASP A 285 -66.26 34.48 -6.58
CA ASP A 285 -67.44 34.18 -7.39
C ASP A 285 -68.75 34.57 -6.68
N ILE A 286 -68.81 34.49 -5.34
CA ILE A 286 -69.90 35.07 -4.52
C ILE A 286 -69.93 36.60 -4.68
N LEU A 287 -68.79 37.28 -4.51
CA LEU A 287 -68.71 38.73 -4.63
C LEU A 287 -69.08 39.23 -6.03
N LYS A 288 -68.73 38.48 -7.10
CA LYS A 288 -69.20 38.79 -8.46
C LYS A 288 -70.72 38.74 -8.57
N GLN A 289 -71.37 37.69 -8.04
CA GLN A 289 -72.83 37.56 -8.05
C GLN A 289 -73.51 38.67 -7.24
N GLU A 290 -72.91 39.10 -6.12
CA GLU A 290 -73.41 40.22 -5.34
C GLU A 290 -73.29 41.55 -6.11
N VAL A 291 -72.16 41.81 -6.78
CA VAL A 291 -71.96 42.98 -7.64
C VAL A 291 -72.95 42.98 -8.81
N GLU A 292 -73.20 41.83 -9.45
CA GLU A 292 -74.18 41.68 -10.53
C GLU A 292 -75.61 41.98 -10.02
N SER A 293 -76.00 41.41 -8.87
CA SER A 293 -77.28 41.69 -8.22
C SER A 293 -77.45 43.17 -7.82
N LEU A 294 -76.39 43.81 -7.33
CA LEU A 294 -76.39 45.25 -7.01
C LEU A 294 -76.49 46.11 -8.28
N ASN A 295 -75.85 45.70 -9.38
CA ASN A 295 -75.96 46.37 -10.67
C ASN A 295 -77.38 46.26 -11.26
N ASP A 296 -78.02 45.09 -11.16
CA ASP A 296 -79.43 44.91 -11.57
C ASP A 296 -80.37 45.79 -10.74
N LYS A 297 -80.19 45.82 -9.42
CA LYS A 297 -80.93 46.72 -8.52
C LYS A 297 -80.71 48.19 -8.90
N ASN A 298 -79.48 48.60 -9.16
CA ASN A 298 -79.14 49.97 -9.56
C ASN A 298 -79.76 50.34 -10.92
N THR A 299 -79.78 49.41 -11.88
CA THR A 299 -80.42 49.58 -13.19
C THR A 299 -81.94 49.71 -13.03
N SER A 300 -82.55 48.88 -12.19
CA SER A 300 -83.97 48.96 -11.83
C SER A 300 -84.32 50.31 -11.17
N ILE A 301 -83.57 50.73 -10.15
CA ILE A 301 -83.74 52.03 -9.49
C ILE A 301 -83.57 53.18 -10.48
N SER A 302 -82.59 53.12 -11.38
CA SER A 302 -82.37 54.12 -12.43
C SER A 302 -83.57 54.21 -13.38
N SER A 303 -84.18 53.08 -13.74
CA SER A 303 -85.40 53.06 -14.56
C SER A 303 -86.64 53.61 -13.83
N GLN A 304 -86.77 53.33 -12.53
CA GLN A 304 -87.82 53.90 -11.68
C GLN A 304 -87.63 55.41 -11.53
N LEU A 305 -86.39 55.89 -11.35
CA LEU A 305 -86.06 57.31 -11.26
C LEU A 305 -86.36 58.04 -12.57
N ALA A 306 -86.03 57.46 -13.73
CA ALA A 306 -86.40 58.00 -15.02
C ALA A 306 -87.93 58.06 -15.22
N SER A 307 -88.66 57.02 -14.82
CA SER A 307 -90.12 56.97 -14.89
C SER A 307 -90.79 58.01 -13.97
N THR A 308 -90.28 58.19 -12.75
CA THR A 308 -90.77 59.22 -11.82
C THR A 308 -90.39 60.63 -12.25
N ALA A 309 -89.22 60.83 -12.87
CA ALA A 309 -88.85 62.11 -13.48
C ALA A 309 -89.79 62.48 -14.64
N ALA A 310 -90.09 61.54 -15.55
CA ALA A 310 -91.07 61.75 -16.62
C ALA A 310 -92.49 62.00 -16.07
N SER A 311 -92.90 61.27 -15.02
CA SER A 311 -94.19 61.49 -14.36
C SER A 311 -94.27 62.87 -13.70
N LEU A 312 -93.17 63.33 -13.09
CA LEU A 312 -93.06 64.68 -12.52
C LEU A 312 -93.17 65.74 -13.63
N GLU A 313 -92.50 65.54 -14.76
CA GLU A 313 -92.57 66.42 -15.93
C GLU A 313 -94.03 66.55 -16.41
N THR A 314 -94.74 65.44 -16.65
CA THR A 314 -96.18 65.44 -16.98
C THR A 314 -97.02 66.20 -15.95
N VAL A 315 -96.83 65.94 -14.65
CA VAL A 315 -97.58 66.65 -13.59
C VAL A 315 -97.26 68.14 -13.57
N THR A 316 -96.03 68.55 -13.89
CA THR A 316 -95.69 69.98 -14.02
C THR A 316 -96.31 70.62 -15.27
N GLU A 317 -96.45 69.89 -16.38
CA GLU A 317 -97.17 70.35 -17.57
C GLU A 317 -98.68 70.49 -17.29
N GLU A 318 -99.30 69.49 -16.66
CA GLU A 318 -100.69 69.52 -16.20
C GLU A 318 -100.95 70.68 -15.23
N LEU A 319 -100.06 70.88 -14.26
CA LEU A 319 -100.16 72.00 -13.31
C LEU A 319 -100.04 73.36 -14.03
N CYS A 320 -99.16 73.48 -15.03
CA CYS A 320 -99.05 74.67 -15.86
C CYS A 320 -100.28 74.90 -16.75
N ALA A 321 -100.92 73.83 -17.24
CA ALA A 321 -102.17 73.91 -18.00
C ALA A 321 -103.33 74.34 -17.10
N ALA A 322 -103.50 73.70 -15.94
CA ALA A 322 -104.49 74.07 -14.94
C ALA A 322 -104.29 75.50 -14.42
N HIS A 323 -103.04 75.96 -14.26
CA HIS A 323 -102.76 77.35 -13.89
C HIS A 323 -103.19 78.35 -14.97
N LYS A 324 -102.97 78.05 -16.26
CA LYS A 324 -103.48 78.86 -17.38
C LYS A 324 -105.01 78.87 -17.44
N GLU A 325 -105.65 77.73 -17.23
CA GLU A 325 -107.11 77.63 -17.20
C GLU A 325 -107.70 78.44 -16.03
N ASN A 326 -107.10 78.35 -14.84
CA ASN A 326 -107.51 79.10 -13.66
C ASN A 326 -107.28 80.61 -13.81
N MET A 327 -106.23 81.03 -14.52
CA MET A 327 -106.08 82.43 -14.97
C MET A 327 -107.20 82.85 -15.93
N GLY A 328 -107.60 81.98 -16.86
CA GLY A 328 -108.76 82.22 -17.74
C GLY A 328 -110.07 82.37 -16.97
N PHE A 329 -110.36 81.47 -16.03
CA PHE A 329 -111.50 81.61 -15.11
C PHE A 329 -111.42 82.88 -14.27
N HIS A 330 -110.23 83.34 -13.89
CA HIS A 330 -110.06 84.59 -13.15
C HIS A 330 -110.37 85.82 -14.01
N ASP A 331 -109.92 85.85 -15.27
CA ASP A 331 -110.27 86.90 -16.23
C ASP A 331 -111.78 86.93 -16.55
N GLU A 332 -112.41 85.75 -16.65
CA GLU A 332 -113.86 85.60 -16.81
C GLU A 332 -114.63 86.05 -15.55
N LEU A 333 -114.13 85.73 -14.35
CA LEU A 333 -114.68 86.22 -13.07
C LEU A 333 -114.58 87.74 -12.94
N ILE A 334 -113.46 88.34 -13.37
CA ILE A 334 -113.30 89.81 -13.42
C ILE A 334 -114.29 90.43 -14.41
N THR A 335 -114.52 89.77 -15.55
CA THR A 335 -115.43 90.26 -16.60
C THR A 335 -116.88 90.16 -16.17
N THR A 336 -117.33 89.02 -15.64
CA THR A 336 -118.67 88.85 -15.07
C THR A 336 -118.90 89.75 -13.85
N SER A 337 -117.89 89.97 -13.00
CA SER A 337 -117.96 90.95 -11.91
C SER A 337 -118.18 92.38 -12.43
N ARG A 338 -117.53 92.76 -13.53
CA ARG A 338 -117.73 94.05 -14.21
C ARG A 338 -119.14 94.16 -14.79
N GLU A 339 -119.65 93.11 -15.42
CA GLU A 339 -121.04 93.06 -15.91
C GLU A 339 -122.07 93.15 -14.78
N ILE A 340 -121.84 92.47 -13.65
CA ILE A 340 -122.65 92.59 -12.44
C ILE A 340 -122.61 94.04 -11.90
N MET A 341 -121.44 94.69 -11.86
CA MET A 341 -121.35 96.11 -11.48
C MET A 341 -122.09 97.02 -12.46
N GLU A 342 -122.06 96.74 -13.76
CA GLU A 342 -122.79 97.51 -14.77
C GLU A 342 -124.31 97.30 -14.66
N LEU A 343 -124.76 96.07 -14.44
CA LEU A 343 -126.15 95.73 -14.13
C LEU A 343 -126.61 96.39 -12.82
N HIS A 344 -125.78 96.37 -11.78
CA HIS A 344 -126.06 97.04 -10.51
C HIS A 344 -126.13 98.57 -10.67
N SER A 345 -125.29 99.14 -11.53
CA SER A 345 -125.35 100.56 -11.94
C SER A 345 -126.66 100.86 -12.68
N LYS A 346 -127.05 100.03 -13.66
CA LYS A 346 -128.34 100.14 -14.37
C LYS A 346 -129.54 100.03 -13.43
N ILE A 347 -129.53 99.06 -12.51
CA ILE A 347 -130.55 98.90 -11.45
C ILE A 347 -130.60 100.14 -10.55
N SER A 348 -129.44 100.68 -10.16
CA SER A 348 -129.36 101.91 -9.34
C SER A 348 -129.89 103.14 -10.09
N GLN A 349 -129.59 103.27 -11.39
CA GLN A 349 -130.10 104.34 -12.25
C GLN A 349 -131.62 104.21 -12.50
N LEU A 350 -132.17 103.00 -12.51
CA LEU A 350 -133.62 102.78 -12.59
C LEU A 350 -134.32 102.97 -11.25
N SER A 351 -133.69 102.60 -10.13
CA SER A 351 -134.29 102.71 -8.79
C SER A 351 -134.28 104.14 -8.26
N THR A 352 -133.24 104.93 -8.53
CA THR A 352 -133.10 106.30 -7.98
C THR A 352 -134.26 107.23 -8.37
N PRO A 353 -134.73 107.29 -9.64
CA PRO A 353 -135.89 108.11 -10.03
C PRO A 353 -137.21 107.58 -9.46
N ILE A 354 -137.34 106.26 -9.29
CA ILE A 354 -138.55 105.62 -8.75
C ILE A 354 -138.64 105.90 -7.25
N TRP A 355 -137.56 105.71 -6.49
CA TRP A 355 -137.50 106.02 -5.06
C TRP A 355 -137.74 107.50 -4.78
N TYR A 356 -137.19 108.42 -5.58
CA TYR A 356 -137.47 109.85 -5.44
C TYR A 356 -138.95 110.18 -5.67
N ARG A 357 -139.61 109.56 -6.67
CA ARG A 357 -141.06 109.73 -6.91
C ARG A 357 -141.91 109.16 -5.77
N VAL A 358 -141.54 107.98 -5.24
CA VAL A 358 -142.25 107.35 -4.11
C VAL A 358 -142.12 108.19 -2.85
N ILE A 359 -140.92 108.69 -2.51
CA ILE A 359 -140.70 109.55 -1.34
C ILE A 359 -141.41 110.90 -1.48
N GLN A 360 -141.38 111.54 -2.67
CA GLN A 360 -142.17 112.76 -2.90
C GLN A 360 -143.67 112.51 -2.75
N TRP A 361 -144.20 111.42 -3.30
CA TRP A 361 -145.62 111.09 -3.22
C TRP A 361 -146.08 110.81 -1.78
N ILE A 362 -145.28 110.07 -1.00
CA ILE A 362 -145.54 109.79 0.43
C ILE A 362 -145.54 111.10 1.23
N ASN A 363 -144.50 111.94 1.09
CA ASN A 363 -144.41 113.20 1.83
C ASN A 363 -145.51 114.20 1.45
N GLN A 364 -145.94 114.24 0.18
CA GLN A 364 -147.00 115.15 -0.29
C GLN A 364 -148.40 114.71 0.15
N LYS A 365 -148.60 113.43 0.55
CA LYS A 365 -149.89 112.92 1.04
C LYS A 365 -150.04 112.92 2.56
N LEU A 366 -148.96 112.88 3.33
CA LEU A 366 -149.02 112.69 4.78
C LEU A 366 -149.05 113.97 5.63
N SER A 367 -148.97 115.17 5.04
CA SER A 367 -149.07 116.44 5.79
C SER A 367 -150.51 116.91 6.10
N GLY A 368 -151.55 116.15 5.74
CA GLY A 368 -152.94 116.61 5.78
C GLY A 368 -153.82 116.09 6.93
N LEU A 369 -153.64 114.82 7.35
CA LEU A 369 -154.49 114.12 8.32
C LEU A 369 -153.62 113.09 9.06
N GLY A 370 -153.79 112.81 10.36
CA GLY A 370 -154.87 113.21 11.24
C GLY A 370 -155.53 111.98 11.89
N HIS A 371 -154.92 111.48 12.97
CA HIS A 371 -155.42 110.42 13.88
C HIS A 371 -155.58 108.99 13.32
N LEU A 372 -154.72 108.04 13.77
CA LEU A 372 -155.09 106.79 14.48
C LEU A 372 -153.94 105.74 14.55
N ARG A 373 -153.65 105.28 15.79
CA ARG A 373 -153.34 103.88 16.20
C ARG A 373 -152.00 103.16 15.81
N ASN A 374 -151.22 102.84 16.86
CA ASN A 374 -150.57 101.55 17.26
C ASN A 374 -150.91 100.24 16.46
N PRO A 375 -150.22 99.07 16.66
CA PRO A 375 -148.88 98.74 17.25
C PRO A 375 -148.11 97.56 16.52
N GLY A 376 -147.03 97.00 17.14
CA GLY A 376 -146.58 95.59 16.95
C GLY A 376 -145.30 95.37 16.09
N LYS A 377 -144.29 94.57 16.49
CA LYS A 377 -144.20 93.08 16.64
C LYS A 377 -144.19 92.34 15.27
N GLU A 378 -143.41 91.29 14.98
CA GLU A 378 -142.38 90.47 15.67
C GLU A 378 -141.74 89.47 14.64
N VAL A 379 -140.97 88.46 15.09
CA VAL A 379 -140.48 87.26 14.34
C VAL A 379 -139.29 87.54 13.38
N SER A 380 -138.09 86.94 13.45
CA SER A 380 -137.51 85.68 13.99
C SER A 380 -137.19 84.64 12.89
N ASP A 381 -136.27 83.75 13.25
CA ASP A 381 -135.88 82.47 12.66
C ASP A 381 -134.77 82.52 11.59
N ALA A 382 -133.82 81.58 11.47
CA ALA A 382 -133.15 80.56 12.32
C ALA A 382 -132.63 79.44 11.38
N GLU A 383 -131.75 78.55 11.88
CA GLU A 383 -131.32 77.30 11.23
C GLU A 383 -130.49 77.49 9.92
N GLU A 384 -129.61 76.60 9.46
CA GLU A 384 -129.12 75.23 9.80
C GLU A 384 -127.63 75.19 9.32
N GLY A 385 -126.71 74.24 9.62
CA GLY A 385 -126.77 72.90 10.21
C GLY A 385 -125.97 71.88 9.36
N VAL A 386 -125.35 70.85 9.99
CA VAL A 386 -124.73 69.63 9.37
C VAL A 386 -123.34 69.82 8.72
N ALA A 387 -122.18 69.43 9.32
CA ALA A 387 -121.57 68.10 9.62
C ALA A 387 -120.85 67.43 8.40
N LEU A 388 -119.87 66.49 8.48
CA LEU A 388 -119.47 65.48 9.49
C LEU A 388 -117.92 65.17 9.45
N ALA A 389 -117.48 63.98 9.93
CA ALA A 389 -116.13 63.36 9.87
C ALA A 389 -116.31 61.84 9.54
N PRO A 390 -115.49 60.80 9.91
CA PRO A 390 -114.08 60.68 10.41
C PRO A 390 -113.28 59.48 9.79
N THR A 391 -112.05 59.16 10.28
CA THR A 391 -111.65 57.85 10.92
C THR A 391 -110.12 57.60 11.02
N VAL A 392 -109.73 56.57 11.79
CA VAL A 392 -108.38 56.22 12.30
C VAL A 392 -108.04 54.75 11.98
N SER A 393 -106.76 54.42 11.73
CA SER A 393 -106.02 53.18 12.12
C SER A 393 -104.82 52.93 11.18
N GLY A 394 -103.75 52.19 11.53
CA GLY A 394 -103.49 51.41 12.74
C GLY A 394 -102.01 50.96 12.89
N ARG A 395 -101.76 50.06 13.84
CA ARG A 395 -100.48 49.38 14.18
C ARG A 395 -99.99 48.45 13.03
N ASP A 396 -98.74 47.97 12.94
CA ASP A 396 -98.12 47.04 13.91
C ASP A 396 -96.59 46.78 13.74
N THR A 397 -96.06 45.97 14.67
CA THR A 397 -94.75 45.25 14.78
C THR A 397 -93.90 45.06 13.50
N GLY A 398 -92.57 44.95 13.51
CA GLY A 398 -91.59 44.56 14.56
C GLY A 398 -90.66 43.42 14.04
N VAL A 399 -89.54 43.11 14.72
CA VAL A 399 -88.61 41.94 14.44
C VAL A 399 -87.74 42.11 13.16
N THR A 400 -86.42 41.89 13.11
CA THR A 400 -85.36 41.57 14.12
C THR A 400 -84.08 42.30 13.75
#